data_AF-A0A9W5V688-F1
#
_entry.id   AF-A0A9W5V688-F1
#
_cell.length_a   1.000
_cell.length_b   1.000
_cell.length_c   1.000
_cell.angle_alpha   90.00
_cell.angle_beta   90.00
_cell.angle_gamma   90.00
#
_symmetry.space_group_name_H-M   'P 1'
#
loop_
_entity.id
_entity.type
_entity.pdbx_description
1 polymer ?
#
loop_
_entity_poly.entity_id
_entity_poly.type
_entity_poly.pdbx_seq_one_letter_code
_entity_poly.pdbx_strand_id
1 'polypeptide(L)' 'MEELGLSLAHTMIMRWVHQYGTERDKRIRRHLKQTNDSWRVDESYIKVKGQWMYLYRAVDSEGNTIDF' A
#
# COMPACT_ATOMS: atom_id res chain seq x y z
N MET A 1 -17.01 4.38 11.66
CA MET A 1 -16.41 4.63 13.00
C MET A 1 -17.41 5.29 13.93
N GLU A 2 -18.19 6.25 13.44
CA GLU A 2 -19.38 6.76 14.16
C GLU A 2 -20.44 5.66 14.36
N GLU A 3 -20.59 4.75 13.38
CA GLU A 3 -21.36 3.49 13.54
C GLU A 3 -20.84 2.57 14.66
N LEU A 4 -19.57 2.71 15.07
CA LEU A 4 -18.98 1.97 16.20
C LEU A 4 -18.97 2.80 17.50
N GLY A 5 -19.55 4.01 17.50
CA GLY A 5 -19.58 4.92 18.65
C GLY A 5 -18.22 5.49 19.06
N LEU A 6 -17.19 5.36 18.22
CA LEU A 6 -15.82 5.77 18.54
C LEU A 6 -15.52 7.18 18.02
N SER A 7 -15.24 8.11 18.93
CA SER A 7 -14.73 9.44 18.60
C SER A 7 -13.23 9.36 18.31
N LEU A 8 -12.86 9.43 17.03
CA LEU A 8 -11.48 9.37 16.59
C LEU A 8 -11.11 10.65 15.84
N ALA A 9 -9.91 11.17 16.08
CA ALA A 9 -9.38 12.27 15.30
C ALA A 9 -9.12 11.81 13.85
N HIS A 10 -9.32 12.71 12.89
CA HIS A 10 -9.14 12.42 11.45
C HIS A 10 -7.73 11.93 11.08
N THR A 11 -6.73 12.14 11.93
CA THR A 11 -5.34 11.69 11.72
C THR A 11 -5.03 10.31 12.29
N MET A 12 -5.94 9.69 13.04
CA MET A 12 -5.63 8.47 13.80
C MET A 12 -5.25 7.29 12.91
N ILE A 13 -5.92 7.12 11.77
CA ILE A 13 -5.56 6.08 10.80
C ILE A 13 -4.13 6.29 10.30
N MET A 14 -3.78 7.52 9.92
CA MET A 14 -2.44 7.84 9.43
C MET A 14 -1.37 7.60 10.50
N ARG A 15 -1.66 7.95 11.76
CA ARG A 15 -0.77 7.66 12.90
C ARG A 15 -0.54 6.16 13.08
N TRP A 16 -1.60 5.35 12.97
CA TRP A 16 -1.47 3.89 13.04
C TRP A 16 -0.72 3.30 11.86
N VAL A 17 -0.91 3.82 10.65
CA VAL A 17 -0.13 3.42 9.47
C VAL A 17 1.35 3.71 9.69
N HIS A 18 1.71 4.89 10.22
CA HIS A 18 3.11 5.21 10.54
C HIS A 18 3.68 4.35 11.66
N GLN A 19 2.91 4.09 12.71
CA GLN A 19 3.39 3.33 13.87
C GLN A 19 3.54 1.83 13.59
N TYR A 20 2.59 1.25 12.86
CA TYR A 20 2.49 -0.20 12.68
C TYR A 20 2.76 -0.68 11.26
N GLY A 21 2.81 0.22 10.28
CA GLY A 21 2.95 -0.13 8.86
C GLY A 21 4.18 -0.99 8.60
N THR A 22 5.35 -0.57 9.08
CA THR A 22 6.61 -1.31 8.89
C THR A 22 6.58 -2.69 9.52
N GLU A 23 6.06 -2.83 10.74
CA GLU A 23 6.01 -4.12 11.42
C GLU A 23 4.98 -5.06 10.75
N ARG A 24 3.84 -4.52 10.33
CA ARG A 24 2.83 -5.28 9.58
C ARG A 24 3.38 -5.76 8.24
N ASP A 25 4.03 -4.87 7.50
CA ASP A 25 4.64 -5.17 6.22
C ASP A 25 5.68 -6.31 6.34
N LYS A 26 6.60 -6.23 7.32
CA LYS A 26 7.57 -7.31 7.60
C LYS A 26 6.93 -8.67 7.87
N ARG A 27 5.78 -8.69 8.57
CA ARG A 27 5.06 -9.94 8.85
C ARG A 27 4.32 -10.46 7.62
N ILE A 28 3.69 -9.57 6.85
CA ILE A 28 2.93 -9.91 5.65
C ILE A 28 3.85 -10.41 4.53
N ARG A 29 5.00 -9.77 4.31
CA ARG A 29 5.95 -10.16 3.24
C ARG A 29 6.35 -11.63 3.28
N ARG A 30 6.45 -12.24 4.47
CA ARG A 30 6.78 -13.67 4.62
C ARG A 30 5.70 -14.61 4.07
N HIS A 31 4.49 -14.11 3.91
CA HIS A 31 3.33 -14.86 3.42
C HIS A 31 2.94 -14.45 1.99
N LEU A 32 3.65 -13.49 1.38
CA LEU A 32 3.46 -13.16 -0.02
C LEU A 32 3.95 -14.32 -0.87
N LYS A 33 3.18 -14.66 -1.90
CA LYS A 33 3.56 -15.69 -2.86
C LYS A 33 4.77 -15.24 -3.67
N GLN A 34 5.58 -16.20 -4.09
CA GLN A 34 6.64 -15.94 -5.05
C GLN A 34 6.01 -15.50 -6.37
N THR A 35 6.56 -14.43 -6.96
CA THR A 35 6.07 -13.88 -8.22
C THR A 35 6.49 -14.78 -9.38
N ASN A 36 5.69 -14.75 -10.45
CA ASN A 36 5.94 -15.55 -11.65
C ASN A 36 6.69 -14.77 -12.76
N ASP A 37 7.08 -15.47 -13.82
CA ASP A 37 7.86 -14.91 -14.94
C ASP A 37 7.07 -13.94 -15.84
N SER A 38 5.75 -13.83 -15.66
CA SER A 38 4.86 -12.98 -16.45
C SER A 38 4.37 -11.80 -15.63
N TRP A 39 4.89 -10.61 -15.90
CA TRP A 39 4.55 -9.40 -15.17
C TRP A 39 4.05 -8.27 -16.07
N ARG A 40 3.33 -7.33 -15.45
CA ARG A 40 2.83 -6.10 -16.06
C ARG A 40 3.19 -4.91 -15.18
N VAL A 41 3.37 -3.75 -15.81
CA VAL A 41 3.62 -2.49 -15.11
C VAL A 41 2.48 -1.53 -15.43
N ASP A 42 1.89 -0.97 -14.38
CA ASP A 42 0.98 0.16 -14.48
C ASP A 42 1.74 1.44 -14.15
N GLU A 43 1.59 2.46 -14.98
CA GLU A 43 2.02 3.83 -14.70
C GLU A 43 0.80 4.67 -14.33
N SER A 44 0.87 5.38 -13.21
CA SER A 44 -0.21 6.25 -12.72
C SER A 44 0.34 7.61 -12.32
N TYR A 45 -0.38 8.65 -12.71
CA TYR A 45 -0.08 10.03 -12.32
C TYR A 45 -0.80 10.38 -11.03
N ILE A 46 -0.05 10.72 -9.99
CA ILE A 46 -0.59 11.11 -8.69
C ILE A 46 -0.11 12.50 -8.31
N LYS A 47 -0.91 13.23 -7.53
CA LYS A 47 -0.56 14.55 -7.03
C LYS A 47 -0.17 14.47 -5.57
N VAL A 48 1.11 14.66 -5.26
CA VAL A 48 1.62 14.66 -3.88
C VAL A 48 2.00 16.08 -3.50
N LYS A 49 1.38 16.61 -2.45
CA LYS A 49 1.59 17.99 -1.98
C LYS A 49 1.47 19.05 -3.09
N GLY A 50 0.59 18.81 -4.06
CA GLY A 50 0.36 19.72 -5.17
C GLY A 50 1.25 19.51 -6.41
N GLN A 51 2.24 18.62 -6.35
CA GLN A 51 3.14 18.30 -7.47
C GLN A 51 2.73 16.98 -8.12
N TRP A 52 2.75 16.94 -9.47
CA TRP A 52 2.53 15.71 -10.22
C TRP A 52 3.74 14.79 -10.10
N MET A 53 3.49 13.53 -9.78
CA MET A 53 4.49 12.48 -9.64
C MET A 53 4.04 11.23 -10.38
N TYR A 54 5.00 10.50 -10.90
CA TYR A 54 4.80 9.22 -11.54
C TYR A 54 4.88 8.12 -10.49
N LEU A 55 3.86 7.27 -10.43
CA LEU A 55 3.85 6.06 -9.63
C LEU A 55 3.85 4.86 -10.57
N TYR A 56 4.86 4.00 -10.44
CA TYR A 56 4.94 2.73 -11.15
C TYR A 56 4.59 1.60 -10.20
N ARG A 57 3.78 0.64 -10.66
CA ARG A 57 3.46 -0.58 -9.90
C ARG A 57 3.68 -1.79 -10.80
N ALA A 58 4.55 -2.70 -10.38
CA ALA A 58 4.77 -3.98 -11.04
C ALA A 58 3.95 -5.07 -10.36
N VAL A 59 3.15 -5.80 -11.13
CA VAL A 59 2.34 -6.94 -10.67
C VAL A 59 2.56 -8.15 -11.57
N ASP A 60 2.57 -9.34 -10.98
CA ASP A 60 2.60 -10.58 -11.74
C ASP A 60 1.22 -10.93 -12.34
N SER A 61 1.14 -12.00 -13.12
CA SER A 61 -0.12 -12.41 -13.76
C SER A 61 -1.18 -12.94 -12.78
N GLU A 62 -0.81 -13.29 -11.55
CA GLU A 62 -1.73 -13.66 -10.47
C GLU A 62 -2.14 -12.47 -9.61
N GLY A 63 -1.59 -11.28 -9.88
CA GLY A 63 -1.87 -10.04 -9.16
C GLY A 63 -1.01 -9.84 -7.91
N ASN A 64 0.05 -10.62 -7.71
CA ASN A 64 1.03 -10.37 -6.65
C ASN A 64 1.93 -9.20 -7.04
N THR A 65 2.10 -8.24 -6.13
CA THR A 65 3.02 -7.11 -6.34
C THR A 65 4.47 -7.58 -6.31
N ILE A 66 5.25 -7.18 -7.30
CA ILE A 66 6.66 -7.57 -7.45
C ILE A 66 7.59 -6.63 -6.68
N ASP A 67 7.27 -5.34 -6.62
CA ASP A 67 8.13 -4.34 -6.01
C ASP A 67 7.33 -3.26 -5.24
N PHE A 68 7.93 -2.76 -4.15
CA PHE A 68 7.44 -1.69 -3.28
C PHE A 68 8.55 -0.70 -2.93
#